data_AF-A0AAX4AW52-F1
#
_entry.id   AF-A0AAX4AW52-F1
#
_cell.length_a   1.000
_cell.length_b   1.000
_cell.length_c   1.000
_cell.angle_alpha   90.00
_cell.angle_beta   90.00
_cell.angle_gamma   90.00
#
_symmetry.space_group_name_H-M   'P 1'
#
loop_
_entity.id
_entity.type
_entity.pdbx_description
1 polymer ?
#
loop_
_entity_poly.entity_id
_entity_poly.type
_entity_poly.pdbx_seq_one_letter_code
_entity_poly.pdbx_strand_id
1 'polypeptide(L)'
;MTNQEKHLEENKEHSKISEDYPNFVSVQNSPKENSLHSILLSATFYLSIIYLVMFVFYFAPWGDGWGFVVLIFLGPNLLSLAIGAFLIRLGMKKGNKSLLYASIGLYLLSIILAFDPDWEIFRIAPLCLCILDLIGTLLVKEVKSS
;
A
#
# COMPACT_ATOMS: atom_id res chain seq x y z
N MET A 1 73.68 15.21 -35.58
CA MET A 1 74.19 14.02 -34.89
C MET A 1 73.79 14.14 -33.42
N THR A 2 73.04 13.14 -32.92
CA THR A 2 73.16 12.49 -31.58
C THR A 2 73.67 13.36 -30.41
N ASN A 3 73.15 13.35 -29.18
CA ASN A 3 72.11 12.63 -28.45
C ASN A 3 72.18 13.17 -26.99
N GLN A 4 71.13 13.01 -26.19
CA GLN A 4 71.18 12.89 -24.70
C GLN A 4 71.40 14.18 -23.88
N GLU A 5 70.79 14.44 -22.72
CA GLU A 5 69.78 13.75 -21.92
C GLU A 5 69.44 14.64 -20.69
N LYS A 6 68.24 14.41 -20.13
CA LYS A 6 67.84 14.52 -18.71
C LYS A 6 67.37 15.86 -18.11
N HIS A 7 66.10 15.77 -17.68
CA HIS A 7 65.57 16.16 -16.37
C HIS A 7 65.47 17.67 -16.11
N LEU A 8 64.45 18.25 -15.49
CA LEU A 8 63.40 17.79 -14.57
C LEU A 8 62.51 19.03 -14.34
N GLU A 9 61.19 18.86 -14.13
CA GLU A 9 60.27 19.82 -13.47
C GLU A 9 60.02 21.16 -14.22
N GLU A 10 58.84 21.78 -14.28
CA GLU A 10 57.68 21.86 -13.40
C GLU A 10 56.56 22.51 -14.28
N ASN A 11 55.45 21.81 -14.57
CA ASN A 11 54.11 22.02 -14.00
C ASN A 11 53.25 23.13 -14.67
N LYS A 12 51.95 22.83 -14.70
CA LYS A 12 50.78 23.71 -14.95
C LYS A 12 50.60 24.21 -16.38
N GLU A 13 49.82 23.45 -17.14
CA GLU A 13 48.42 23.80 -17.42
C GLU A 13 47.92 22.89 -18.55
N HIS A 14 47.06 21.93 -18.21
CA HIS A 14 46.19 21.35 -19.22
C HIS A 14 44.85 21.02 -18.59
N SER A 15 43.91 21.92 -18.89
CA SER A 15 42.48 21.72 -18.81
C SER A 15 42.10 20.32 -19.31
N LYS A 16 41.72 19.44 -18.38
CA LYS A 16 40.95 18.25 -18.70
C LYS A 16 39.53 18.47 -18.20
N ILE A 17 38.69 18.73 -19.19
CA ILE A 17 37.24 18.54 -19.21
C ILE A 17 36.87 17.36 -18.31
N SER A 18 36.14 17.66 -17.23
CA SER A 18 35.57 16.64 -16.34
C SER A 18 34.68 15.70 -17.14
N GLU A 19 35.09 14.44 -17.15
CA GLU A 19 34.24 13.29 -17.41
C GLU A 19 33.17 13.24 -16.31
N ASP A 20 32.00 13.83 -16.55
CA ASP A 20 30.79 13.48 -15.81
C ASP A 20 29.92 12.62 -16.71
N TYR A 21 30.35 11.37 -16.87
CA TYR A 21 29.44 10.29 -17.20
C TYR A 21 28.55 10.11 -15.97
N PRO A 22 27.23 10.36 -16.03
CA PRO A 22 26.37 9.87 -14.98
C PRO A 22 26.44 8.36 -15.07
N ASN A 23 27.19 7.80 -14.14
CA ASN A 23 27.18 6.40 -13.75
C ASN A 23 25.70 6.05 -13.50
N PHE A 24 25.02 5.58 -14.54
CA PHE A 24 23.77 4.84 -14.46
C PHE A 24 24.13 3.47 -13.90
N VAL A 25 24.58 3.50 -12.65
CA VAL A 25 24.81 2.36 -11.79
C VAL A 25 23.41 1.86 -11.50
N SER A 26 22.94 1.03 -12.45
CA SER A 26 21.94 0.00 -12.31
C SER A 26 22.38 -0.93 -11.16
N VAL A 27 22.34 -0.41 -9.93
CA VAL A 27 22.52 -1.20 -8.72
C VAL A 27 21.15 -1.53 -8.17
N GLN A 28 21.01 -2.83 -7.95
CA GLN A 28 19.91 -3.53 -7.31
C GLN A 28 18.63 -3.70 -8.12
N ASN A 29 18.70 -4.69 -8.99
CA ASN A 29 17.66 -5.72 -9.01
C ASN A 29 17.38 -6.23 -7.58
N SER A 30 16.42 -5.61 -6.90
CA SER A 30 15.26 -6.30 -6.30
C SER A 30 14.18 -5.30 -5.85
N PRO A 31 13.17 -5.03 -6.69
CA PRO A 31 11.89 -4.52 -6.21
C PRO A 31 10.71 -5.42 -6.58
N LYS A 32 10.92 -6.72 -6.87
CA LYS A 32 9.83 -7.57 -7.37
C LYS A 32 8.96 -8.15 -6.24
N GLU A 33 9.54 -8.62 -5.14
CA GLU A 33 8.76 -9.22 -4.02
C GLU A 33 8.06 -8.20 -3.11
N ASN A 34 8.67 -7.05 -2.83
CA ASN A 34 8.02 -5.99 -2.05
C ASN A 34 6.93 -5.27 -2.85
N SER A 35 7.02 -5.24 -4.20
CA SER A 35 5.99 -4.63 -5.03
C SER A 35 4.65 -5.34 -4.85
N LEU A 36 4.60 -6.67 -4.92
CA LEU A 36 3.33 -7.40 -4.94
C LEU A 36 2.56 -7.22 -3.64
N HIS A 37 3.24 -7.31 -2.50
CA HIS A 37 2.63 -6.99 -1.21
C HIS A 37 2.12 -5.53 -1.17
N SER A 38 2.99 -4.57 -1.50
CA SER A 38 2.63 -3.15 -1.41
C SER A 38 1.49 -2.80 -2.38
N ILE A 39 1.43 -3.46 -3.54
CA ILE A 39 0.36 -3.37 -4.53
C ILE A 39 -0.92 -3.98 -3.97
N LEU A 40 -0.90 -5.18 -3.38
CA LEU A 40 -2.09 -5.79 -2.77
C LEU A 40 -2.65 -4.96 -1.62
N LEU A 41 -1.76 -4.47 -0.76
CA LEU A 41 -2.15 -3.71 0.42
C LEU A 41 -2.65 -2.31 0.05
N SER A 42 -2.02 -1.65 -0.94
CA SER A 42 -2.54 -0.41 -1.51
C SER A 42 -3.85 -0.63 -2.28
N ALA A 43 -4.00 -1.72 -3.03
CA ALA A 43 -5.26 -2.08 -3.68
C ALA A 43 -6.36 -2.27 -2.64
N THR A 44 -6.11 -3.00 -1.56
CA THR A 44 -7.05 -3.17 -0.44
C THR A 44 -7.48 -1.82 0.14
N PHE A 45 -6.53 -0.91 0.35
CA PHE A 45 -6.83 0.45 0.79
C PHE A 45 -7.72 1.20 -0.20
N TYR A 46 -7.36 1.23 -1.49
CA TYR A 46 -8.14 1.91 -2.52
C TYR A 46 -9.53 1.31 -2.69
N LEU A 47 -9.66 -0.02 -2.73
CA LEU A 47 -10.96 -0.70 -2.79
C LEU A 47 -11.81 -0.38 -1.56
N SER A 48 -11.22 -0.28 -0.37
CA SER A 48 -11.95 0.12 0.85
C SER A 48 -12.49 1.56 0.72
N ILE A 49 -11.68 2.49 0.23
CA ILE A 49 -12.12 3.88 0.02
C ILE A 49 -13.19 3.95 -1.06
N ILE A 50 -13.00 3.27 -2.20
CA ILE A 50 -13.99 3.21 -3.28
C ILE A 50 -15.32 2.65 -2.75
N TYR A 51 -15.28 1.58 -1.95
CA TYR A 51 -16.47 1.00 -1.34
C TYR A 51 -17.19 2.00 -0.42
N LEU A 52 -16.46 2.70 0.46
CA LEU A 52 -17.03 3.71 1.35
C LEU A 52 -17.64 4.89 0.57
N VAL A 53 -16.93 5.39 -0.45
CA VAL A 53 -17.42 6.49 -1.30
C VAL A 53 -18.64 6.04 -2.09
N MET A 54 -18.60 4.86 -2.69
CA MET A 54 -19.73 4.30 -3.43
C MET A 54 -20.94 4.12 -2.52
N PHE A 55 -20.74 3.65 -1.29
CA PHE A 55 -21.80 3.56 -0.29
C PHE A 55 -22.43 4.93 0.00
N VAL A 56 -21.60 5.93 0.33
CA VAL A 56 -22.11 7.29 0.60
C VAL A 56 -22.84 7.85 -0.61
N PHE A 57 -22.33 7.70 -1.83
CA PHE A 57 -22.99 8.16 -3.05
C PHE A 57 -24.30 7.42 -3.36
N TYR A 58 -24.40 6.15 -3.01
CA TYR A 58 -25.60 5.36 -3.26
C TYR A 58 -26.71 5.68 -2.24
N PHE A 59 -26.34 5.95 -0.99
CA PHE A 59 -27.30 6.18 0.09
C PHE A 59 -27.59 7.66 0.38
N ALA A 60 -26.69 8.58 0.03
CA ALA A 60 -26.92 10.03 0.22
C ALA A 60 -28.12 10.61 -0.56
N PRO A 61 -28.43 10.16 -1.81
CA PRO A 61 -29.62 10.61 -2.54
C PRO A 61 -30.93 10.02 -2.00
N TRP A 62 -30.85 8.93 -1.24
CA TRP A 62 -31.98 8.16 -0.73
C TRP A 62 -32.57 8.79 0.53
N GLY A 63 -32.71 10.12 0.57
CA GLY A 63 -33.14 10.94 1.72
C GLY A 63 -34.51 10.62 2.34
N ASP A 64 -35.16 9.56 1.87
CA ASP A 64 -36.31 8.92 2.50
C ASP A 64 -35.83 8.00 3.64
N GLY A 65 -36.67 7.73 4.64
CA GLY A 65 -36.29 7.00 5.86
C GLY A 65 -35.56 5.66 5.66
N TRP A 66 -35.65 5.06 4.48
CA TRP A 66 -34.89 3.88 4.06
C TRP A 66 -33.36 4.06 4.13
N GLY A 67 -32.82 5.22 3.74
CA GLY A 67 -31.37 5.46 3.83
C GLY A 67 -30.85 5.39 5.27
N PHE A 68 -31.65 5.90 6.23
CA PHE A 68 -31.32 5.86 7.65
C PHE A 68 -31.43 4.45 8.24
N VAL A 69 -32.42 3.65 7.80
CA VAL A 69 -32.53 2.24 8.19
C VAL A 69 -31.26 1.50 7.77
N VAL A 70 -30.83 1.63 6.51
CA VAL A 70 -29.60 0.96 6.05
C VAL A 70 -28.37 1.46 6.81
N LEU A 71 -28.31 2.74 7.16
CA LEU A 71 -27.19 3.28 7.93
C LEU A 71 -27.14 2.75 9.36
N ILE A 72 -28.26 2.44 10.00
CA ILE A 72 -28.25 1.82 11.35
C ILE A 72 -27.74 0.38 11.27
N PHE A 73 -28.21 -0.40 10.30
CA PHE A 73 -27.83 -1.81 10.16
C PHE A 73 -26.41 -1.98 9.63
N LEU A 74 -26.03 -1.17 8.65
CA LEU A 74 -24.74 -1.29 7.94
C LEU A 74 -23.69 -0.29 8.41
N GLY A 75 -24.08 0.78 9.10
CA GLY A 75 -23.16 1.79 9.64
C GLY A 75 -22.04 1.21 10.49
N PRO A 76 -22.31 0.29 11.44
CA PRO A 76 -21.26 -0.36 12.22
C PRO A 76 -20.24 -1.10 11.33
N ASN A 77 -20.71 -1.80 10.30
CA ASN A 77 -19.86 -2.47 9.31
C ASN A 77 -18.96 -1.46 8.59
N LEU A 78 -19.54 -0.39 8.05
CA LEU A 78 -18.81 0.65 7.30
C LEU A 78 -17.79 1.37 8.18
N LEU A 79 -18.12 1.62 9.44
CA LEU A 79 -17.21 2.22 10.40
C LEU A 79 -16.00 1.31 10.66
N SER A 80 -16.24 0.00 10.85
CA SER A 80 -15.15 -0.98 10.99
C SER A 80 -14.24 -0.99 9.77
N LEU A 81 -14.83 -0.92 8.57
CA LEU A 81 -14.12 -0.92 7.29
C LEU A 81 -13.28 0.36 7.09
N ALA A 82 -13.81 1.52 7.49
CA ALA A 82 -13.10 2.79 7.48
C ALA A 82 -11.90 2.79 8.44
N ILE A 83 -12.08 2.27 9.66
CA ILE A 83 -11.00 2.13 10.65
C ILE A 83 -9.95 1.13 10.12
N GLY A 84 -10.38 0.00 9.54
CA GLY A 84 -9.50 -0.99 8.91
C GLY A 84 -8.62 -0.37 7.81
N ALA A 85 -9.22 0.41 6.90
CA ALA A 85 -8.48 1.11 5.86
C ALA A 85 -7.47 2.13 6.42
N PHE A 86 -7.85 2.86 7.48
CA PHE A 86 -6.92 3.78 8.16
C PHE A 86 -5.73 3.04 8.78
N LEU A 87 -5.99 1.88 9.40
CA LEU A 87 -4.96 1.01 9.97
C LEU A 87 -4.04 0.44 8.90
N ILE A 88 -4.56 0.02 7.74
CA ILE A 88 -3.72 -0.39 6.60
C ILE A 88 -2.76 0.74 6.25
N ARG A 89 -3.28 1.95 6.00
CA ARG A 89 -2.45 3.08 5.58
C ARG A 89 -1.38 3.43 6.61
N LEU A 90 -1.74 3.38 7.89
CA LEU A 90 -0.81 3.62 8.98
C LEU A 90 0.21 2.48 9.12
N GLY A 91 -0.21 1.23 8.96
CA GLY A 91 0.62 0.03 8.96
C GLY A 91 1.64 0.03 7.83
N MET A 92 1.23 0.44 6.62
CA MET A 92 2.13 0.67 5.48
C MET A 92 3.14 1.78 5.76
N LYS A 93 2.67 2.96 6.23
CA LYS A 93 3.55 4.12 6.49
C LYS A 93 4.58 3.83 7.59
N LYS A 94 4.19 3.05 8.61
CA LYS A 94 5.02 2.73 9.76
C LYS A 94 5.76 1.38 9.62
N GLY A 95 5.46 0.58 8.60
CA GLY A 95 5.98 -0.78 8.43
C GLY A 95 5.62 -1.73 9.57
N ASN A 96 4.53 -1.46 10.31
CA ASN A 96 4.18 -2.22 11.52
C ASN A 96 3.20 -3.35 11.21
N LYS A 97 3.69 -4.60 11.29
CA LYS A 97 2.90 -5.82 11.04
C LYS A 97 1.70 -5.98 12.00
N SER A 98 1.79 -5.47 13.23
CA SER A 98 0.68 -5.53 14.19
C SER A 98 -0.51 -4.68 13.77
N LEU A 99 -0.28 -3.56 13.08
CA LEU A 99 -1.37 -2.70 12.59
C LEU A 99 -2.08 -3.34 11.41
N LEU A 100 -1.35 -4.05 10.55
CA LEU A 100 -1.93 -4.82 9.44
C LEU A 100 -2.74 -6.01 9.96
N TYR A 101 -2.27 -6.69 11.01
CA TYR A 101 -3.08 -7.75 11.63
C TYR A 101 -4.33 -7.21 12.32
N ALA A 102 -4.25 -6.01 12.89
CA ALA A 102 -5.40 -5.32 13.46
C ALA A 102 -6.40 -4.87 12.38
N SER A 103 -5.96 -4.45 11.18
CA SER A 103 -6.88 -4.15 10.07
C SER A 103 -7.62 -5.41 9.60
N ILE A 104 -6.93 -6.54 9.48
CA ILE A 104 -7.57 -7.84 9.17
C ILE A 104 -8.67 -8.16 10.20
N GLY A 105 -8.37 -7.97 11.50
CA GLY A 105 -9.35 -8.14 12.56
C GLY A 105 -10.58 -7.24 12.41
N LEU A 106 -10.40 -6.00 11.95
CA LEU A 106 -11.51 -5.07 11.68
C LEU A 106 -12.31 -5.43 10.43
N TYR A 107 -11.69 -5.97 9.37
CA TYR A 107 -12.44 -6.48 8.22
C TYR A 107 -13.24 -7.72 8.60
N LEU A 108 -12.69 -8.62 9.42
CA LEU A 108 -13.43 -9.74 10.00
C LEU A 108 -14.60 -9.27 10.87
N LEU A 109 -14.36 -8.28 11.73
CA LEU A 109 -15.40 -7.66 12.54
C LEU A 109 -16.49 -7.05 11.66
N SER A 110 -16.10 -6.41 10.55
CA SER A 110 -17.04 -5.86 9.56
C SER A 110 -17.97 -6.95 9.01
N ILE A 111 -17.44 -8.13 8.67
CA ILE A 111 -18.24 -9.26 8.17
C ILE A 111 -19.25 -9.72 9.21
N ILE A 112 -18.83 -9.81 10.47
CA ILE A 112 -19.70 -10.20 11.60
C ILE A 112 -20.77 -9.13 11.85
N LEU A 113 -20.43 -7.85 11.77
CA LEU A 113 -21.38 -6.75 11.97
C LEU A 113 -22.44 -6.68 10.87
N ALA A 114 -22.18 -7.25 9.69
CA ALA A 114 -23.15 -7.37 8.61
C ALA A 114 -23.94 -8.71 8.66
N PHE A 115 -24.21 -9.24 9.86
CA PHE A 115 -24.86 -10.56 10.07
C PHE A 115 -26.30 -10.65 9.55
N ASP A 116 -26.96 -9.51 9.37
CA ASP A 116 -28.37 -9.45 8.99
C ASP A 116 -28.64 -10.15 7.62
N PRO A 117 -29.51 -11.17 7.57
CA PRO A 117 -29.68 -12.04 6.39
C PRO A 117 -30.10 -11.31 5.12
N ASP A 118 -30.92 -10.27 5.23
CA ASP A 118 -31.42 -9.49 4.10
C ASP A 118 -30.33 -8.64 3.43
N TRP A 119 -29.19 -8.43 4.10
CA TRP A 119 -28.10 -7.55 3.69
C TRP A 119 -26.81 -8.31 3.34
N GLU A 120 -26.92 -9.60 3.06
CA GLU A 120 -25.81 -10.51 2.78
C GLU A 120 -24.88 -10.04 1.66
N ILE A 121 -25.41 -9.35 0.65
CA ILE A 121 -24.63 -8.85 -0.49
C ILE A 121 -23.53 -7.86 -0.06
N PHE A 122 -23.74 -7.14 1.05
CA PHE A 122 -22.78 -6.19 1.59
C PHE A 122 -21.63 -6.86 2.34
N ARG A 123 -21.70 -8.17 2.63
CA ARG A 123 -20.60 -8.96 3.22
C ARG A 123 -19.51 -9.32 2.22
N ILE A 124 -19.84 -9.35 0.93
CA ILE A 124 -18.93 -9.80 -0.13
C ILE A 124 -17.72 -8.86 -0.24
N ALA A 125 -17.95 -7.54 -0.22
CA ALA A 125 -16.86 -6.57 -0.30
C ALA A 125 -15.89 -6.67 0.92
N PRO A 126 -16.36 -6.64 2.18
CA PRO A 126 -15.52 -6.90 3.36
C PRO A 126 -14.76 -8.23 3.30
N LEU A 127 -15.38 -9.31 2.78
CA LEU A 127 -14.71 -10.60 2.58
C LEU A 127 -13.55 -10.50 1.57
N CYS A 128 -13.80 -9.91 0.41
CA CYS A 128 -12.76 -9.69 -0.60
C CYS A 128 -11.60 -8.84 -0.03
N LEU A 129 -11.93 -7.77 0.69
CA LEU A 129 -10.95 -6.89 1.34
C LEU A 129 -10.15 -7.63 2.41
N CYS A 130 -10.80 -8.43 3.24
CA CYS A 130 -10.13 -9.24 4.27
C CYS A 130 -9.14 -10.23 3.65
N ILE A 131 -9.53 -10.92 2.57
CA ILE A 131 -8.66 -11.87 1.88
C ILE A 131 -7.47 -11.14 1.24
N LEU A 132 -7.71 -9.99 0.62
CA LEU A 132 -6.65 -9.20 -0.02
C LEU A 132 -5.66 -8.62 1.00
N ASP A 133 -6.16 -8.13 2.14
CA ASP A 133 -5.35 -7.65 3.27
C ASP A 133 -4.53 -8.80 3.89
N LEU A 134 -5.14 -9.97 4.03
CA LEU A 134 -4.48 -11.16 4.57
C LEU A 134 -3.35 -11.63 3.65
N ILE A 135 -3.62 -11.79 2.34
CA ILE A 135 -2.60 -12.20 1.36
C ILE A 135 -1.48 -11.15 1.32
N GLY A 136 -1.83 -9.86 1.31
CA GLY A 136 -0.86 -8.78 1.42
C GLY A 136 0.02 -8.96 2.66
N THR A 137 -0.57 -9.04 3.84
CA THR A 137 0.15 -9.16 5.11
C THR A 137 1.00 -10.44 5.19
N LEU A 138 0.56 -11.56 4.60
CA LEU A 138 1.34 -12.79 4.53
C LEU A 138 2.57 -12.65 3.63
N LEU A 139 2.45 -11.97 2.48
CA LEU A 139 3.60 -11.68 1.62
C LEU A 139 4.66 -10.81 2.33
N VAL A 140 4.29 -9.95 3.30
CA VAL A 140 5.24 -9.25 4.20
C VAL A 140 6.03 -10.21 5.10
N LYS A 141 5.43 -11.36 5.41
CA LYS A 141 6.00 -12.33 6.34
C LYS A 141 7.04 -13.22 5.65
N GLU A 142 6.78 -13.63 4.41
CA GLU A 142 7.67 -14.51 3.63
C GLU A 142 9.02 -13.87 3.28
N VAL A 143 9.04 -12.57 2.94
CA VAL A 143 10.28 -11.86 2.52
C VAL A 143 11.31 -11.71 3.65
N LYS A 144 10.96 -11.99 4.91
CA LYS A 144 11.88 -11.81 6.06
C LYS A 144 12.58 -13.11 6.53
N SER A 145 12.52 -14.20 5.75
CA SER A 145 13.03 -15.52 6.19
C SER A 145 14.13 -16.14 5.32
N SER A 146 14.92 -15.35 4.59
CA SER A 146 16.11 -15.86 3.90
C SER A 146 17.40 -15.18 4.34
#